data_AF-A0A928DH57-F1
#
_entry.id   AF-A0A928DH57-F1
#
_cell.length_a   1.000
_cell.length_b   1.000
_cell.length_c   1.000
_cell.angle_alpha   90.00
_cell.angle_beta   90.00
_cell.angle_gamma   90.00
#
_symmetry.space_group_name_H-M   'P 1'
#
loop_
_entity.id
_entity.type
_entity.pdbx_description
1 polymer ?
#
loop_
_entity_poly.entity_id
_entity_poly.type
_entity_poly.pdbx_seq_one_letter_code
_entity_poly.pdbx_strand_id
1 'polypeptide(L)'
;MKKIIPIILMSATSAFAADIIIDKDTSGQIIRTDTNYIISGNDITYTNTQGPRHPISSTAFVLGSYTGTKFVSSVVISPSSNSLPFFGLNGMQFKGDTVDADITISKTDSATPIAIMGGFTVDNCTAIFEKATDFVWSDTNVANINVKNGGYLDFKIQYLYSIRSTTNTSVLDNTTPANANKRVAFNIEKGSTIVANMGSGGDYYINPSTIAGKVEITTASGRYLYFRDGTSVISDQTTANASVFNCKFGLNGGSLVIDESNETGSIKLLGNYLTMLSGSLTLNASNALRTVNGVNGQKDLTLEVGSGRTVSLVLGADNEVRILDQNNATSVLNVTLAGNNLTVATTKVDGTGMDTKGIVYFTDFEEGLVKIDMVDDSKISDETTYLTTCFKGGTKDSNFDLYWNPETKYLTATAVPEPAEWAVVLGALAIAFAFMRRQTRK
;
A
#
# COMPACT_ATOMS: atom_id res chain seq x y z
N MET A 1 1.90 -32.48 -47.50
CA MET A 1 2.37 -31.09 -47.38
C MET A 1 1.17 -30.21 -47.05
N LYS A 2 1.05 -29.74 -45.80
CA LYS A 2 0.01 -28.78 -45.42
C LYS A 2 0.52 -27.37 -45.69
N LYS A 3 -0.28 -26.63 -46.45
CA LYS A 3 -0.02 -25.29 -46.96
C LYS A 3 -0.18 -24.30 -45.78
N ILE A 4 0.90 -23.61 -45.41
CA ILE A 4 0.85 -22.50 -44.46
C ILE A 4 0.18 -21.33 -45.17
N ILE A 5 -0.97 -20.88 -44.65
CA ILE A 5 -1.62 -19.64 -45.09
C ILE A 5 -1.11 -18.55 -44.14
N PRO A 6 -0.32 -17.56 -44.61
CA PRO A 6 -0.02 -16.40 -43.79
C PRO A 6 -1.29 -15.57 -43.67
N ILE A 7 -1.95 -15.64 -42.51
CA ILE A 7 -3.06 -14.72 -42.20
C ILE A 7 -2.42 -13.42 -41.74
N ILE A 8 -2.28 -12.47 -42.68
CA ILE A 8 -2.03 -11.06 -42.38
C ILE A 8 -3.41 -10.41 -42.26
N LEU A 9 -3.87 -10.21 -41.03
CA LEU A 9 -5.02 -9.37 -40.74
C LEU A 9 -4.50 -8.01 -40.26
N MET A 10 -4.67 -6.98 -41.09
CA MET A 10 -4.53 -5.59 -40.70
C MET A 10 -5.92 -5.02 -40.43
N SER A 11 -6.13 -4.44 -39.24
CA SER A 11 -6.97 -3.25 -39.09
C SER A 11 -6.43 -2.38 -37.97
N ALA A 12 -6.18 -1.12 -38.28
CA ALA A 12 -5.43 -0.18 -37.47
C ALA A 12 -6.26 0.49 -36.37
N THR A 13 -5.66 0.66 -35.18
CA THR A 13 -5.79 1.88 -34.37
C THR A 13 -4.51 2.08 -33.56
N SER A 14 -3.71 3.09 -33.93
CA SER A 14 -2.32 3.38 -33.49
C SER A 14 -1.25 2.52 -34.17
N ALA A 15 -0.14 3.15 -34.61
CA ALA A 15 0.98 2.49 -35.29
C ALA A 15 1.70 1.40 -34.46
N PHE A 16 1.29 1.21 -33.20
CA PHE A 16 1.90 0.28 -32.23
C PHE A 16 0.96 -0.85 -31.79
N ALA A 17 -0.36 -0.71 -32.00
CA ALA A 17 -1.31 -1.80 -31.79
C ALA A 17 -1.30 -2.67 -33.06
N ALA A 18 -0.40 -3.64 -33.07
CA ALA A 18 -0.39 -4.68 -34.07
C ALA A 18 -0.24 -6.01 -33.35
N ASP A 19 -0.90 -7.02 -33.91
CA ASP A 19 -0.92 -8.35 -33.34
C ASP A 19 0.49 -8.90 -33.18
N ILE A 20 0.66 -9.64 -32.10
CA ILE A 20 1.81 -10.48 -31.82
C ILE A 20 1.93 -11.50 -32.98
N ILE A 21 2.97 -11.37 -33.82
CA ILE A 21 3.25 -12.30 -34.92
C ILE A 21 3.96 -13.52 -34.34
N ILE A 22 3.40 -14.71 -34.54
CA ILE A 22 4.02 -15.98 -34.13
C ILE A 22 4.94 -16.45 -35.26
N ASP A 23 6.23 -16.16 -35.13
CA ASP A 23 7.19 -16.46 -36.21
C ASP A 23 7.59 -17.95 -36.29
N LYS A 24 7.37 -18.74 -35.22
CA LYS A 24 7.65 -20.19 -35.19
C LYS A 24 6.67 -20.95 -34.28
N ASP A 25 5.58 -21.42 -34.86
CA ASP A 25 4.86 -22.60 -34.36
C ASP A 25 4.96 -23.71 -35.40
N THR A 26 5.99 -24.55 -35.28
CA THR A 26 6.21 -25.67 -36.20
C THR A 26 5.36 -26.90 -35.86
N SER A 27 4.71 -26.92 -34.70
CA SER A 27 3.90 -28.05 -34.22
C SER A 27 2.40 -27.83 -34.45
N GLY A 28 1.95 -26.59 -34.72
CA GLY A 28 0.55 -26.22 -34.82
C GLY A 28 -0.15 -26.14 -33.46
N GLN A 29 0.62 -25.96 -32.38
CA GLN A 29 0.16 -25.97 -31.00
C GLN A 29 -0.28 -24.59 -30.48
N ILE A 30 -0.11 -23.53 -31.28
CA ILE A 30 -0.64 -22.21 -30.98
C ILE A 30 -1.70 -21.86 -32.02
N ILE A 31 -2.95 -21.82 -31.59
CA ILE A 31 -4.07 -21.44 -32.43
C ILE A 31 -4.46 -20.01 -32.09
N ARG A 32 -4.30 -19.12 -33.06
CA ARG A 32 -4.85 -17.77 -32.96
C ARG A 32 -6.32 -17.78 -33.38
N THR A 33 -7.16 -17.17 -32.54
CA THR A 33 -8.55 -16.80 -32.85
C THR A 33 -8.64 -15.26 -32.90
N ASP A 34 -9.82 -14.72 -33.21
CA ASP A 34 -10.02 -13.27 -33.36
C ASP A 34 -9.57 -12.47 -32.12
N THR A 35 -9.63 -13.05 -30.91
CA THR A 35 -9.22 -12.40 -29.66
C THR A 35 -8.28 -13.22 -28.77
N ASN A 36 -8.04 -14.50 -29.04
CA ASN A 36 -7.26 -15.37 -28.12
C ASN A 36 -6.11 -16.09 -28.81
N TYR A 37 -5.05 -16.31 -28.04
CA TYR A 37 -4.00 -17.28 -28.33
C TYR A 37 -4.25 -18.53 -27.50
N ILE A 38 -4.68 -19.61 -28.15
CA ILE A 38 -4.93 -20.90 -27.50
C ILE A 38 -3.68 -21.75 -27.62
N ILE A 39 -3.16 -22.16 -26.47
CA ILE A 39 -2.00 -23.04 -26.36
C ILE A 39 -2.53 -24.47 -26.18
N SER A 40 -2.09 -25.38 -27.05
CA SER A 40 -2.50 -26.78 -27.07
C SER A 40 -1.32 -27.76 -26.92
N GLY A 41 -0.25 -27.33 -26.24
CA GLY A 41 0.95 -28.13 -26.00
C GLY A 41 1.87 -27.53 -24.93
N ASN A 42 2.73 -28.37 -24.36
CA ASN A 42 3.75 -27.96 -23.38
C ASN A 42 4.99 -27.38 -24.06
N ASP A 43 5.80 -26.62 -23.31
CA ASP A 43 7.15 -26.15 -23.70
C ASP A 43 7.19 -25.27 -24.96
N ILE A 44 6.18 -24.42 -25.14
CA ILE A 44 6.10 -23.51 -26.29
C ILE A 44 6.96 -22.27 -26.04
N THR A 45 7.88 -21.97 -26.96
CA THR A 45 8.59 -20.68 -26.97
C THR A 45 8.01 -19.73 -28.01
N TYR A 46 7.43 -18.62 -27.56
CA TYR A 46 7.02 -17.53 -28.43
C TYR A 46 8.14 -16.48 -28.56
N THR A 47 8.38 -15.96 -29.78
CA THR A 47 9.36 -14.90 -30.03
C THR A 47 8.79 -13.76 -30.86
N ASN A 48 8.88 -12.53 -30.35
CA ASN A 48 8.60 -11.31 -31.13
C ASN A 48 9.90 -10.73 -31.67
N THR A 49 10.08 -10.75 -33.00
CA THR A 49 11.27 -10.21 -33.70
C THR A 49 11.06 -8.81 -34.31
N GLN A 50 9.83 -8.28 -34.21
CA GLN A 50 9.43 -7.01 -34.83
C GLN A 50 9.61 -5.84 -33.86
N GLY A 51 9.43 -4.59 -34.35
CA GLY A 51 9.48 -3.36 -33.55
C GLY A 51 8.45 -3.32 -32.39
N PRO A 52 8.27 -2.17 -31.70
CA PRO A 52 7.38 -2.10 -30.54
C PRO A 52 5.97 -2.60 -30.86
N ARG A 53 5.49 -3.57 -30.07
CA ARG A 53 4.19 -4.26 -30.21
C ARG A 53 3.56 -4.43 -28.83
N HIS A 54 2.25 -4.31 -28.76
CA HIS A 54 1.49 -4.67 -27.58
C HIS A 54 0.16 -5.31 -27.97
N PRO A 55 -0.23 -6.45 -27.36
CA PRO A 55 -1.58 -6.98 -27.46
C PRO A 55 -2.60 -5.97 -26.95
N ILE A 56 -3.74 -5.91 -27.62
CA ILE A 56 -4.90 -5.09 -27.22
C ILE A 56 -5.64 -5.73 -26.03
N SER A 57 -6.43 -4.94 -25.30
CA SER A 57 -7.11 -5.32 -24.04
C SER A 57 -8.11 -6.46 -24.14
N SER A 58 -8.51 -6.87 -25.34
CA SER A 58 -9.34 -8.05 -25.55
C SER A 58 -8.53 -9.35 -25.68
N THR A 59 -7.19 -9.31 -25.57
CA THR A 59 -6.34 -10.47 -25.85
C THR A 59 -6.17 -11.39 -24.64
N ALA A 60 -6.51 -12.67 -24.78
CA ALA A 60 -6.20 -13.70 -23.79
C ALA A 60 -5.22 -14.76 -24.31
N PHE A 61 -4.23 -15.11 -23.49
CA PHE A 61 -3.41 -16.31 -23.60
C PHE A 61 -4.08 -17.42 -22.78
N VAL A 62 -4.73 -18.35 -23.48
CA VAL A 62 -5.41 -19.48 -22.87
C VAL A 62 -4.44 -20.66 -22.86
N LEU A 63 -3.90 -20.95 -21.68
CA LEU A 63 -2.91 -21.99 -21.42
C LEU A 63 -3.53 -23.38 -21.25
N GLY A 64 -4.84 -23.48 -21.06
CA GLY A 64 -5.48 -24.76 -20.71
C GLY A 64 -4.85 -25.35 -19.44
N SER A 65 -4.51 -26.65 -19.47
CA SER A 65 -3.77 -27.33 -18.40
C SER A 65 -2.27 -27.46 -18.67
N TYR A 66 -1.72 -26.71 -19.63
CA TYR A 66 -0.35 -26.91 -20.12
C TYR A 66 0.70 -26.16 -19.28
N THR A 67 1.89 -26.76 -19.16
CA THR A 67 3.03 -26.22 -18.42
C THR A 67 4.27 -26.02 -19.32
N GLY A 68 5.25 -25.27 -18.84
CA GLY A 68 6.46 -24.89 -19.56
C GLY A 68 6.27 -23.81 -20.63
N THR A 69 5.13 -23.11 -20.66
CA THR A 69 4.92 -22.08 -21.70
C THR A 69 5.88 -20.93 -21.48
N LYS A 70 6.64 -20.54 -22.50
CA LYS A 70 7.60 -19.45 -22.44
C LYS A 70 7.35 -18.38 -23.49
N PHE A 71 7.08 -17.17 -23.05
CA PHE A 71 7.13 -15.99 -23.89
C PHE A 71 8.53 -15.38 -23.80
N VAL A 72 9.20 -15.22 -24.94
CA VAL A 72 10.53 -14.60 -25.03
C VAL A 72 10.47 -13.40 -25.97
N SER A 73 10.58 -12.19 -25.42
CA SER A 73 10.77 -11.01 -26.28
C SER A 73 12.23 -10.93 -26.76
N SER A 74 12.46 -10.85 -28.07
CA SER A 74 13.78 -10.62 -28.66
C SER A 74 13.69 -9.55 -29.75
N VAL A 75 13.81 -8.27 -29.37
CA VAL A 75 13.64 -7.23 -30.38
C VAL A 75 14.95 -6.99 -31.11
N VAL A 76 14.93 -7.18 -32.42
CA VAL A 76 16.04 -6.80 -33.30
C VAL A 76 15.98 -5.27 -33.44
N ILE A 77 16.96 -4.58 -32.85
CA ILE A 77 17.10 -3.13 -32.93
C ILE A 77 17.17 -2.74 -34.42
N SER A 78 16.15 -2.07 -34.94
CA SER A 78 16.30 -1.35 -36.21
C SER A 78 16.91 0.03 -35.90
N PRO A 79 18.05 0.41 -36.49
CA PRO A 79 18.84 1.56 -36.02
C PRO A 79 18.23 2.95 -36.27
N SER A 80 17.03 3.08 -36.85
CA SER A 80 16.63 4.30 -37.56
C SER A 80 15.44 5.08 -36.97
N SER A 81 14.97 4.82 -35.75
CA SER A 81 13.90 5.65 -35.17
C SER A 81 13.97 5.76 -33.64
N ASN A 82 13.68 6.95 -33.13
CA ASN A 82 13.65 7.35 -31.71
C ASN A 82 12.60 6.62 -30.83
N SER A 83 12.20 5.40 -31.19
CA SER A 83 11.25 4.56 -30.46
C SER A 83 11.99 3.34 -29.92
N LEU A 84 12.16 3.25 -28.59
CA LEU A 84 12.66 2.02 -28.01
C LEU A 84 11.65 0.90 -28.27
N PRO A 85 12.09 -0.26 -28.80
CA PRO A 85 11.22 -1.41 -28.89
C PRO A 85 10.80 -1.86 -27.49
N PHE A 86 9.54 -2.29 -27.35
CA PHE A 86 9.02 -2.85 -26.11
C PHE A 86 7.95 -3.91 -26.41
N PHE A 87 7.74 -4.79 -25.43
CA PHE A 87 6.58 -5.66 -25.36
C PHE A 87 5.61 -5.10 -24.32
N GLY A 88 4.38 -4.73 -24.71
CA GLY A 88 3.44 -4.07 -23.81
C GLY A 88 2.30 -4.96 -23.32
N LEU A 89 1.95 -4.90 -22.03
CA LEU A 89 0.75 -5.50 -21.45
C LEU A 89 -0.33 -4.41 -21.34
N ASN A 90 -1.41 -4.54 -22.10
CA ASN A 90 -2.50 -3.58 -22.07
C ASN A 90 -3.84 -4.29 -21.92
N GLY A 91 -4.26 -4.57 -20.69
CA GLY A 91 -5.54 -5.21 -20.37
C GLY A 91 -5.61 -6.71 -20.69
N MET A 92 -4.49 -7.34 -21.01
CA MET A 92 -4.46 -8.74 -21.44
C MET A 92 -4.70 -9.74 -20.30
N GLN A 93 -5.03 -10.98 -20.66
CA GLN A 93 -5.25 -12.07 -19.70
C GLN A 93 -4.34 -13.27 -19.95
N PHE A 94 -3.78 -13.85 -18.89
CA PHE A 94 -3.20 -15.19 -18.85
C PHE A 94 -4.19 -16.09 -18.10
N LYS A 95 -4.67 -17.14 -18.75
CA LYS A 95 -5.74 -18.00 -18.21
C LYS A 95 -5.39 -19.47 -18.31
N GLY A 96 -5.44 -20.19 -17.19
CA GLY A 96 -5.34 -21.64 -17.12
C GLY A 96 -6.66 -22.32 -16.75
N ASP A 97 -6.74 -23.61 -17.03
CA ASP A 97 -7.77 -24.52 -16.50
C ASP A 97 -7.41 -24.97 -15.08
N THR A 98 -6.13 -24.89 -14.71
CA THR A 98 -5.61 -25.20 -13.37
C THR A 98 -4.46 -24.26 -13.00
N VAL A 99 -4.25 -24.06 -11.69
CA VAL A 99 -3.12 -23.28 -11.16
C VAL A 99 -1.73 -23.82 -11.55
N ASP A 100 -1.66 -25.11 -11.91
CA ASP A 100 -0.44 -25.76 -12.39
C ASP A 100 -0.08 -25.32 -13.80
N ALA A 101 -1.04 -24.85 -14.61
CA ALA A 101 -0.75 -24.27 -15.90
C ALA A 101 0.12 -23.03 -15.70
N ASP A 102 1.24 -22.94 -16.42
CA ASP A 102 2.20 -21.87 -16.20
C ASP A 102 2.62 -21.15 -17.48
N ILE A 103 2.99 -19.89 -17.31
CA ILE A 103 3.63 -19.08 -18.33
C ILE A 103 4.80 -18.30 -17.73
N THR A 104 5.96 -18.46 -18.34
CA THR A 104 7.15 -17.67 -18.06
C THR A 104 7.32 -16.60 -19.12
N ILE A 105 7.29 -15.35 -18.71
CA ILE A 105 7.50 -14.19 -19.58
C ILE A 105 8.90 -13.67 -19.32
N SER A 106 9.73 -13.67 -20.36
CA SER A 106 11.14 -13.35 -20.28
C SER A 106 11.60 -12.53 -21.49
N LYS A 107 12.79 -11.96 -21.40
CA LYS A 107 13.48 -11.30 -22.52
C LYS A 107 14.86 -11.89 -22.72
N THR A 108 15.33 -11.90 -23.97
CA THR A 108 16.69 -12.36 -24.31
C THR A 108 17.76 -11.28 -24.13
N ASP A 109 17.38 -10.01 -24.21
CA ASP A 109 18.30 -8.88 -24.12
C ASP A 109 18.07 -8.07 -22.83
N SER A 110 19.07 -7.30 -22.40
CA SER A 110 18.95 -6.42 -21.22
C SER A 110 18.32 -5.07 -21.55
N ALA A 111 18.25 -4.66 -22.82
CA ALA A 111 17.92 -3.28 -23.22
C ALA A 111 16.42 -3.04 -23.48
N THR A 112 15.65 -4.09 -23.80
CA THR A 112 14.23 -3.98 -24.14
C THR A 112 13.37 -4.05 -22.86
N PRO A 113 12.56 -3.03 -22.56
CA PRO A 113 11.63 -3.08 -21.43
C PRO A 113 10.38 -3.91 -21.74
N ILE A 114 9.74 -4.42 -20.68
CA ILE A 114 8.35 -4.87 -20.71
C ILE A 114 7.48 -3.69 -20.28
N ALA A 115 6.64 -3.17 -21.16
CA ALA A 115 5.73 -2.08 -20.81
C ALA A 115 4.45 -2.63 -20.16
N ILE A 116 3.92 -1.95 -19.15
CA ILE A 116 2.55 -2.16 -18.65
C ILE A 116 1.80 -0.86 -18.90
N MET A 117 0.84 -0.91 -19.81
CA MET A 117 0.08 0.26 -20.25
C MET A 117 -1.28 0.34 -19.54
N GLY A 118 -2.07 -0.74 -19.62
CA GLY A 118 -3.39 -0.84 -18.99
C GLY A 118 -3.47 -1.87 -17.87
N GLY A 119 -2.40 -2.65 -17.66
CA GLY A 119 -2.40 -3.78 -16.73
C GLY A 119 -2.61 -5.13 -17.41
N PHE A 120 -2.86 -6.16 -16.61
CA PHE A 120 -3.12 -7.53 -17.07
C PHE A 120 -3.78 -8.35 -15.96
N THR A 121 -4.30 -9.53 -16.33
CA THR A 121 -4.95 -10.46 -15.40
C THR A 121 -4.26 -11.83 -15.45
N VAL A 122 -4.02 -12.42 -14.29
CA VAL A 122 -3.62 -13.82 -14.11
C VAL A 122 -4.81 -14.56 -13.51
N ASP A 123 -5.34 -15.56 -14.22
CA ASP A 123 -6.59 -16.24 -13.90
C ASP A 123 -6.37 -17.75 -13.86
N ASN A 124 -6.40 -18.33 -12.65
CA ASN A 124 -6.28 -19.78 -12.45
C ASN A 124 -5.06 -20.38 -13.19
N CYS A 125 -3.91 -19.71 -13.09
CA CYS A 125 -2.63 -20.16 -13.64
C CYS A 125 -1.47 -19.51 -12.87
N THR A 126 -0.26 -20.00 -13.14
CA THR A 126 1.00 -19.44 -12.66
C THR A 126 1.64 -18.56 -13.74
N ALA A 127 1.89 -17.28 -13.45
CA ALA A 127 2.60 -16.36 -14.35
C ALA A 127 3.90 -15.87 -13.68
N ILE A 128 5.03 -16.09 -14.35
CA ILE A 128 6.36 -15.73 -13.84
C ILE A 128 7.02 -14.74 -14.81
N PHE A 129 7.39 -13.57 -14.33
CA PHE A 129 8.12 -12.57 -15.11
C PHE A 129 9.62 -12.62 -14.77
N GLU A 130 10.39 -13.30 -15.61
CA GLU A 130 11.84 -13.45 -15.47
C GLU A 130 12.61 -12.28 -16.09
N LYS A 131 13.66 -11.81 -15.40
CA LYS A 131 14.69 -10.88 -15.91
C LYS A 131 14.13 -9.56 -16.49
N ALA A 132 12.98 -9.08 -16.03
CA ALA A 132 12.45 -7.80 -16.45
C ALA A 132 13.19 -6.65 -15.73
N THR A 133 14.33 -6.23 -16.28
CA THR A 133 15.14 -5.15 -15.70
C THR A 133 14.49 -3.77 -15.83
N ASP A 134 13.44 -3.63 -16.64
CA ASP A 134 12.83 -2.34 -16.91
C ASP A 134 11.33 -2.52 -17.21
N PHE A 135 10.48 -1.93 -16.37
CA PHE A 135 9.05 -1.79 -16.62
C PHE A 135 8.70 -0.37 -17.02
N VAL A 136 7.95 -0.25 -18.11
CA VAL A 136 7.60 1.06 -18.66
C VAL A 136 6.09 1.27 -18.66
N TRP A 137 5.67 2.40 -18.12
CA TRP A 137 4.31 2.85 -17.85
C TRP A 137 3.89 3.93 -18.84
N SER A 138 2.68 3.89 -19.39
CA SER A 138 2.18 4.98 -20.24
C SER A 138 1.44 6.04 -19.42
N ASP A 139 1.82 7.30 -19.61
CA ASP A 139 1.34 8.58 -19.06
C ASP A 139 -0.13 8.83 -18.68
N THR A 140 -1.10 7.96 -18.98
CA THR A 140 -2.53 8.32 -18.85
C THR A 140 -3.36 7.51 -17.88
N ASN A 141 -2.92 6.33 -17.39
CA ASN A 141 -3.79 5.47 -16.59
C ASN A 141 -3.07 4.69 -15.48
N VAL A 142 -3.87 4.23 -14.52
CA VAL A 142 -3.54 3.23 -13.50
C VAL A 142 -3.41 1.87 -14.19
N ALA A 143 -2.29 1.17 -14.04
CA ALA A 143 -2.18 -0.22 -14.47
C ALA A 143 -2.81 -1.13 -13.43
N ASN A 144 -3.82 -1.89 -13.87
CA ASN A 144 -4.55 -2.82 -13.03
C ASN A 144 -3.95 -4.21 -13.18
N ILE A 145 -3.33 -4.71 -12.13
CA ILE A 145 -2.82 -6.08 -12.06
C ILE A 145 -3.83 -6.88 -11.26
N ASN A 146 -4.51 -7.82 -11.93
CA ASN A 146 -5.51 -8.67 -11.30
C ASN A 146 -4.97 -10.10 -11.17
N VAL A 147 -5.14 -10.71 -10.01
CA VAL A 147 -4.81 -12.14 -9.80
C VAL A 147 -6.00 -12.82 -9.14
N LYS A 148 -6.59 -13.79 -9.84
CA LYS A 148 -7.89 -14.36 -9.48
C LYS A 148 -7.95 -15.88 -9.60
N ASN A 149 -8.98 -16.48 -9.01
CA ASN A 149 -9.25 -17.92 -9.05
C ASN A 149 -8.03 -18.78 -8.68
N GLY A 150 -7.31 -18.42 -7.60
CA GLY A 150 -6.14 -19.17 -7.15
C GLY A 150 -4.86 -18.92 -7.97
N GLY A 151 -4.88 -17.95 -8.90
CA GLY A 151 -3.73 -17.61 -9.71
C GLY A 151 -2.50 -17.22 -8.87
N TYR A 152 -1.33 -17.46 -9.42
CA TYR A 152 -0.04 -17.11 -8.84
C TYR A 152 0.73 -16.19 -9.78
N LEU A 153 1.21 -15.06 -9.27
CA LEU A 153 2.03 -14.12 -10.03
C LEU A 153 3.36 -13.86 -9.31
N ASP A 154 4.48 -14.24 -9.92
CA ASP A 154 5.82 -13.77 -9.52
C ASP A 154 6.28 -12.72 -10.53
N PHE A 155 6.48 -11.50 -10.07
CA PHE A 155 6.90 -10.40 -10.93
C PHE A 155 8.00 -9.55 -10.27
N LYS A 156 9.06 -9.30 -11.05
CA LYS A 156 10.23 -8.54 -10.63
C LYS A 156 10.33 -7.26 -11.43
N ILE A 157 10.00 -6.14 -10.82
CA ILE A 157 10.13 -4.79 -11.38
C ILE A 157 11.45 -4.21 -10.92
N GLN A 158 12.38 -3.86 -11.81
CA GLN A 158 13.58 -3.12 -11.37
C GLN A 158 13.39 -1.59 -11.46
N TYR A 159 12.70 -1.09 -12.49
CA TYR A 159 12.32 0.31 -12.62
C TYR A 159 10.88 0.44 -13.13
N LEU A 160 10.15 1.44 -12.62
CA LEU A 160 8.89 1.93 -13.20
C LEU A 160 9.18 3.28 -13.86
N TYR A 161 9.01 3.40 -15.18
CA TYR A 161 9.20 4.65 -15.93
C TYR A 161 7.88 5.15 -16.49
N SER A 162 7.62 6.45 -16.57
CA SER A 162 6.51 6.98 -17.37
C SER A 162 7.02 7.33 -18.77
N ILE A 163 6.50 6.71 -19.82
CA ILE A 163 6.53 7.26 -21.18
C ILE A 163 5.51 8.40 -21.20
N ARG A 164 5.98 9.62 -21.48
CA ARG A 164 5.10 10.67 -22.01
C ARG A 164 4.96 10.43 -23.50
N SER A 165 3.73 10.17 -23.93
CA SER A 165 3.29 10.25 -25.31
C SER A 165 3.21 11.73 -25.68
N THR A 166 4.35 12.34 -26.00
CA THR A 166 4.29 13.54 -26.83
C THR A 166 3.95 13.05 -28.24
N THR A 167 2.82 13.53 -28.76
CA THR A 167 2.29 13.22 -30.09
C THR A 167 3.42 13.01 -31.11
N ASN A 168 3.57 11.75 -31.56
CA ASN A 168 4.44 11.25 -32.64
C ASN A 168 5.92 10.95 -32.37
N THR A 169 6.47 11.09 -31.16
CA THR A 169 7.81 10.54 -30.86
C THR A 169 7.91 10.13 -29.40
N SER A 170 7.75 8.83 -29.13
CA SER A 170 7.94 8.24 -27.80
C SER A 170 9.42 8.18 -27.44
N VAL A 171 10.00 9.32 -27.05
CA VAL A 171 11.33 9.35 -26.44
C VAL A 171 11.18 8.85 -25.00
N LEU A 172 11.87 7.76 -24.66
CA LEU A 172 12.09 7.39 -23.27
C LEU A 172 13.02 8.45 -22.68
N ASP A 173 12.45 9.46 -22.00
CA ASP A 173 13.26 10.37 -21.21
C ASP A 173 13.72 9.64 -19.94
N ASN A 174 14.88 9.00 -20.02
CA ASN A 174 15.53 8.32 -18.90
C ASN A 174 16.20 9.30 -17.92
N THR A 175 16.14 10.62 -18.20
CA THR A 175 16.89 11.63 -17.43
C THR A 175 16.07 12.27 -16.31
N THR A 176 14.74 12.12 -16.33
CA THR A 176 13.86 12.69 -15.29
C THR A 176 13.00 11.60 -14.65
N PRO A 177 13.32 11.12 -13.44
CA PRO A 177 12.40 10.34 -12.64
C PRO A 177 11.14 11.19 -12.38
N ALA A 178 10.10 11.01 -13.20
CA ALA A 178 8.80 11.62 -12.95
C ALA A 178 8.18 10.96 -11.71
N ASN A 179 8.62 11.40 -10.53
CA ASN A 179 8.29 10.82 -9.23
C ASN A 179 6.81 10.96 -8.83
N ALA A 180 5.96 11.57 -9.66
CA ALA A 180 4.58 11.91 -9.29
C ALA A 180 3.49 10.95 -9.82
N ASN A 181 3.76 10.08 -10.81
CA ASN A 181 2.69 9.41 -11.59
C ASN A 181 2.82 7.87 -11.76
N LYS A 182 3.69 7.18 -11.00
CA LYS A 182 3.85 5.71 -11.11
C LYS A 182 2.83 5.00 -10.21
N ARG A 183 1.70 4.53 -10.73
CA ARG A 183 0.50 4.17 -9.92
C ARG A 183 -0.08 2.79 -10.23
N VAL A 184 0.34 1.73 -9.54
CA VAL A 184 -0.18 0.37 -9.75
C VAL A 184 -1.44 0.13 -8.90
N ALA A 185 -2.44 -0.55 -9.43
CA ALA A 185 -3.51 -1.14 -8.63
C ALA A 185 -3.37 -2.67 -8.62
N PHE A 186 -3.45 -3.28 -7.44
CA PHE A 186 -3.44 -4.72 -7.24
C PHE A 186 -4.84 -5.19 -6.83
N ASN A 187 -5.47 -6.01 -7.65
CA ASN A 187 -6.74 -6.64 -7.33
C ASN A 187 -6.53 -8.14 -7.19
N ILE A 188 -6.35 -8.60 -5.96
CA ILE A 188 -5.94 -9.97 -5.63
C ILE A 188 -7.09 -10.65 -4.91
N GLU A 189 -7.73 -11.62 -5.57
CA GLU A 189 -8.83 -12.36 -4.96
C GLU A 189 -8.34 -13.35 -3.90
N LYS A 190 -9.25 -13.75 -3.01
CA LYS A 190 -9.00 -14.78 -2.00
C LYS A 190 -8.47 -16.07 -2.65
N GLY A 191 -7.44 -16.65 -2.06
CA GLY A 191 -6.77 -17.85 -2.57
C GLY A 191 -5.71 -17.58 -3.66
N SER A 192 -5.67 -16.39 -4.24
CA SER A 192 -4.61 -15.99 -5.18
C SER A 192 -3.37 -15.48 -4.46
N THR A 193 -2.22 -15.51 -5.13
CA THR A 193 -0.94 -15.03 -4.60
C THR A 193 -0.22 -14.13 -5.59
N ILE A 194 0.40 -13.08 -5.06
CA ILE A 194 1.32 -12.23 -5.80
C ILE A 194 2.63 -12.03 -5.02
N VAL A 195 3.75 -12.18 -5.71
CA VAL A 195 5.11 -11.89 -5.23
C VAL A 195 5.72 -10.80 -6.10
N ALA A 196 5.86 -9.61 -5.53
CA ALA A 196 6.45 -8.43 -6.15
C ALA A 196 7.85 -8.16 -5.61
N ASN A 197 8.83 -8.04 -6.50
CA ASN A 197 10.12 -7.43 -6.14
C ASN A 197 10.28 -6.13 -6.92
N MET A 198 10.28 -5.00 -6.23
CA MET A 198 10.36 -3.65 -6.79
C MET A 198 11.75 -3.05 -6.53
N GLY A 199 12.47 -2.69 -7.58
CA GLY A 199 13.89 -2.32 -7.55
C GLY A 199 14.16 -0.92 -7.02
N SER A 200 15.28 -0.34 -7.43
CA SER A 200 15.85 0.90 -6.88
C SER A 200 15.19 2.20 -7.35
N GLY A 201 14.13 2.10 -8.17
CA GLY A 201 13.24 3.22 -8.48
C GLY A 201 12.80 3.96 -7.21
N GLY A 202 12.42 5.24 -7.37
CA GLY A 202 11.87 6.03 -6.25
C GLY A 202 10.64 5.38 -5.60
N ASP A 203 9.98 6.10 -4.70
CA ASP A 203 8.81 5.56 -3.99
C ASP A 203 7.72 5.06 -4.96
N TYR A 204 7.02 4.02 -4.53
CA TYR A 204 6.00 3.33 -5.30
C TYR A 204 4.61 3.72 -4.80
N TYR A 205 3.68 3.98 -5.72
CA TYR A 205 2.31 4.34 -5.36
C TYR A 205 1.35 3.24 -5.77
N ILE A 206 0.57 2.79 -4.80
CA ILE A 206 -0.56 1.88 -4.96
C ILE A 206 -1.82 2.72 -5.04
N ASN A 207 -2.51 2.62 -6.16
CA ASN A 207 -3.85 3.15 -6.36
C ASN A 207 -4.91 2.25 -5.71
N PRO A 208 -6.19 2.66 -5.68
CA PRO A 208 -7.27 1.86 -5.11
C PRO A 208 -7.17 0.39 -5.51
N SER A 209 -6.97 -0.46 -4.51
CA SER A 209 -6.62 -1.87 -4.65
C SER A 209 -7.48 -2.71 -3.71
N THR A 210 -7.89 -3.90 -4.16
CA THR A 210 -8.58 -4.88 -3.32
C THR A 210 -7.66 -6.09 -3.12
N ILE A 211 -7.19 -6.29 -1.90
CA ILE A 211 -6.21 -7.31 -1.55
C ILE A 211 -6.87 -8.31 -0.59
N ALA A 212 -7.54 -9.32 -1.16
CA ALA A 212 -8.12 -10.45 -0.42
C ALA A 212 -7.22 -11.71 -0.44
N GLY A 213 -6.34 -11.82 -1.43
CA GLY A 213 -5.33 -12.88 -1.52
C GLY A 213 -4.00 -12.52 -0.85
N LYS A 214 -3.01 -13.40 -0.99
CA LYS A 214 -1.68 -13.21 -0.40
C LYS A 214 -0.82 -12.28 -1.24
N VAL A 215 -0.20 -11.30 -0.59
CA VAL A 215 0.73 -10.35 -1.22
C VAL A 215 2.08 -10.42 -0.53
N GLU A 216 3.15 -10.59 -1.30
CA GLU A 216 4.52 -10.37 -0.83
C GLU A 216 5.15 -9.26 -1.66
N ILE A 217 5.27 -8.04 -1.13
CA ILE A 217 5.91 -6.92 -1.83
C ILE A 217 7.23 -6.60 -1.15
N THR A 218 8.32 -6.67 -1.89
CA THR A 218 9.64 -6.17 -1.47
C THR A 218 10.00 -4.95 -2.30
N THR A 219 10.45 -3.88 -1.65
CA THR A 219 11.07 -2.75 -2.35
C THR A 219 12.57 -2.69 -2.07
N ALA A 220 13.34 -1.99 -2.90
CA ALA A 220 14.71 -1.64 -2.56
C ALA A 220 14.78 -0.89 -1.22
N SER A 221 15.91 -1.05 -0.52
CA SER A 221 16.12 -0.47 0.81
C SER A 221 15.84 1.03 0.84
N GLY A 222 15.09 1.47 1.86
CA GLY A 222 14.78 2.87 2.10
C GLY A 222 13.60 3.44 1.32
N ARG A 223 12.98 2.68 0.40
CA ARG A 223 11.83 3.12 -0.41
C ARG A 223 10.49 2.88 0.28
N TYR A 224 9.56 3.78 0.01
CA TYR A 224 8.17 3.67 0.48
C TYR A 224 7.27 3.03 -0.57
N LEU A 225 6.29 2.28 -0.07
CA LEU A 225 5.08 1.90 -0.75
C LEU A 225 3.94 2.74 -0.18
N TYR A 226 3.44 3.69 -0.97
CA TYR A 226 2.38 4.61 -0.59
C TYR A 226 1.03 4.17 -1.15
N PHE A 227 0.01 4.04 -0.30
CA PHE A 227 -1.37 4.00 -0.76
C PHE A 227 -1.82 5.43 -1.06
N ARG A 228 -2.34 5.63 -2.26
CA ARG A 228 -2.59 6.95 -2.83
C ARG A 228 -3.86 6.92 -3.66
N ASP A 229 -4.62 8.01 -3.56
CA ASP A 229 -5.89 8.25 -4.24
C ASP A 229 -6.96 7.19 -3.89
N GLY A 230 -8.22 7.62 -3.69
CA GLY A 230 -9.33 6.70 -3.39
C GLY A 230 -9.10 5.79 -2.18
N THR A 231 -9.67 4.57 -2.19
CA THR A 231 -9.62 3.62 -1.07
C THR A 231 -9.04 2.29 -1.51
N SER A 232 -8.06 1.79 -0.77
CA SER A 232 -7.56 0.42 -0.86
C SER A 232 -8.00 -0.38 0.36
N VAL A 233 -8.28 -1.66 0.14
CA VAL A 233 -8.77 -2.58 1.18
C VAL A 233 -7.88 -3.80 1.21
N ILE A 234 -7.42 -4.18 2.40
CA ILE A 234 -6.81 -5.48 2.67
C ILE A 234 -7.79 -6.29 3.51
N SER A 235 -8.19 -7.47 3.03
CA SER A 235 -9.21 -8.34 3.64
C SER A 235 -8.81 -9.81 3.58
N ASP A 236 -9.54 -10.67 4.28
CA ASP A 236 -9.43 -12.13 4.25
C ASP A 236 -8.02 -12.68 4.55
N GLN A 237 -7.15 -11.91 5.21
CA GLN A 237 -5.81 -12.35 5.57
C GLN A 237 -5.84 -13.24 6.81
N THR A 238 -5.11 -14.35 6.75
CA THR A 238 -4.94 -15.28 7.88
C THR A 238 -3.48 -15.36 8.27
N THR A 239 -3.18 -15.86 9.46
CA THR A 239 -1.80 -16.07 9.92
C THR A 239 -1.05 -17.06 9.02
N ALA A 240 -1.75 -18.07 8.52
CA ALA A 240 -1.21 -19.07 7.60
C ALA A 240 -0.97 -18.52 6.19
N ASN A 241 -1.79 -17.58 5.75
CA ASN A 241 -1.71 -16.95 4.43
C ASN A 241 -1.38 -15.45 4.51
N ALA A 242 -0.47 -15.10 5.41
CA ALA A 242 -0.20 -13.71 5.74
C ALA A 242 0.45 -12.95 4.59
N SER A 243 -0.02 -11.74 4.33
CA SER A 243 0.65 -10.80 3.42
C SER A 243 1.89 -10.20 4.09
N VAL A 244 2.94 -9.97 3.30
CA VAL A 244 4.23 -9.43 3.75
C VAL A 244 4.61 -8.22 2.91
N PHE A 245 4.77 -7.07 3.57
CA PHE A 245 5.26 -5.84 2.98
C PHE A 245 6.67 -5.57 3.50
N ASN A 246 7.65 -5.97 2.70
CA ASN A 246 9.07 -5.80 2.93
C ASN A 246 9.56 -4.47 2.34
N CYS A 247 8.98 -3.38 2.87
CA CYS A 247 9.22 -2.01 2.44
C CYS A 247 8.91 -1.03 3.57
N LYS A 248 9.24 0.26 3.39
CA LYS A 248 8.60 1.29 4.20
C LYS A 248 7.16 1.43 3.73
N PHE A 249 6.23 1.64 4.65
CA PHE A 249 4.80 1.63 4.36
C PHE A 249 4.22 3.01 4.63
N GLY A 250 3.32 3.52 3.79
CA GLY A 250 2.76 4.83 4.03
C GLY A 250 1.47 5.16 3.29
N LEU A 251 0.87 6.29 3.66
CA LEU A 251 -0.32 6.87 3.03
C LEU A 251 0.00 8.24 2.45
N ASN A 252 -0.38 8.48 1.20
CA ASN A 252 -0.18 9.76 0.53
C ASN A 252 -1.41 10.12 -0.33
N GLY A 253 -2.49 10.49 0.34
CA GLY A 253 -3.69 11.09 -0.27
C GLY A 253 -4.88 10.14 -0.44
N GLY A 254 -4.68 8.84 -0.23
CA GLY A 254 -5.73 7.81 -0.26
C GLY A 254 -6.13 7.30 1.13
N SER A 255 -7.09 6.38 1.17
CA SER A 255 -7.48 5.64 2.37
C SER A 255 -7.02 4.19 2.28
N LEU A 256 -6.55 3.65 3.40
CA LEU A 256 -6.28 2.22 3.56
C LEU A 256 -7.22 1.66 4.62
N VAL A 257 -8.00 0.64 4.25
CA VAL A 257 -8.87 -0.11 5.15
C VAL A 257 -8.26 -1.48 5.39
N ILE A 258 -7.97 -1.77 6.65
CA ILE A 258 -7.68 -3.11 7.12
C ILE A 258 -9.00 -3.68 7.62
N ASP A 259 -9.60 -4.54 6.80
CA ASP A 259 -10.95 -5.05 6.99
C ASP A 259 -11.09 -5.98 8.21
N GLU A 260 -12.31 -6.13 8.73
CA GLU A 260 -12.64 -6.96 9.92
C GLU A 260 -12.38 -8.46 9.71
N SER A 261 -12.38 -8.92 8.46
CA SER A 261 -12.13 -10.33 8.11
C SER A 261 -10.68 -10.80 8.36
N ASN A 262 -9.77 -9.90 8.71
CA ASN A 262 -8.36 -10.23 8.92
C ASN A 262 -8.09 -10.79 10.33
N GLU A 263 -7.27 -11.84 10.41
CA GLU A 263 -6.77 -12.33 11.70
C GLU A 263 -5.69 -11.40 12.28
N THR A 264 -5.53 -11.43 13.61
CA THR A 264 -4.43 -10.73 14.30
C THR A 264 -3.06 -11.14 13.75
N GLY A 265 -2.23 -10.15 13.40
CA GLY A 265 -0.88 -10.38 12.87
C GLY A 265 -0.80 -11.03 11.48
N SER A 266 -1.91 -11.07 10.73
CA SER A 266 -1.98 -11.60 9.37
C SER A 266 -1.37 -10.68 8.30
N ILE A 267 -1.05 -9.44 8.64
CA ILE A 267 -0.37 -8.49 7.75
C ILE A 267 0.98 -8.11 8.37
N LYS A 268 2.06 -8.50 7.70
CA LYS A 268 3.43 -8.34 8.21
C LYS A 268 4.14 -7.19 7.53
N LEU A 269 4.67 -6.25 8.30
CA LEU A 269 5.46 -5.10 7.83
C LEU A 269 6.93 -5.29 8.24
N LEU A 270 7.89 -5.23 7.32
CA LEU A 270 9.32 -5.31 7.72
C LEU A 270 9.69 -4.09 8.56
N GLY A 271 9.26 -2.91 8.13
CA GLY A 271 9.41 -1.69 8.90
C GLY A 271 8.50 -1.67 10.12
N ASN A 272 8.98 -1.10 11.20
CA ASN A 272 8.17 -0.72 12.36
C ASN A 272 7.55 0.68 12.22
N TYR A 273 7.48 1.21 11.00
CA TYR A 273 6.94 2.55 10.71
C TYR A 273 5.91 2.49 9.60
N LEU A 274 4.76 3.11 9.85
CA LEU A 274 3.77 3.51 8.87
C LEU A 274 3.72 5.04 8.84
N THR A 275 4.16 5.66 7.74
CA THR A 275 4.18 7.12 7.61
C THR A 275 2.92 7.61 6.89
N MET A 276 2.16 8.50 7.52
CA MET A 276 0.93 9.08 7.01
C MET A 276 1.19 10.53 6.58
N LEU A 277 1.22 10.79 5.28
CA LEU A 277 1.42 12.13 4.71
C LEU A 277 0.10 12.85 4.41
N SER A 278 -0.95 12.09 4.10
CA SER A 278 -2.33 12.56 3.93
C SER A 278 -3.23 11.34 3.76
N GLY A 279 -4.53 11.50 4.04
CA GLY A 279 -5.53 10.43 3.88
C GLY A 279 -5.97 9.79 5.20
N SER A 280 -6.48 8.56 5.13
CA SER A 280 -7.07 7.86 6.29
C SER A 280 -6.57 6.41 6.42
N LEU A 281 -6.27 5.99 7.63
CA LEU A 281 -6.08 4.58 7.99
C LEU A 281 -7.30 4.11 8.77
N THR A 282 -7.95 3.05 8.31
CA THR A 282 -9.07 2.42 9.01
C THR A 282 -8.66 1.02 9.46
N LEU A 283 -8.79 0.73 10.75
CA LEU A 283 -8.43 -0.54 11.38
C LEU A 283 -9.69 -1.22 11.93
N ASN A 284 -10.36 -2.03 11.09
CA ASN A 284 -11.57 -2.76 11.47
C ASN A 284 -11.27 -4.15 12.07
N ALA A 285 -10.04 -4.65 11.94
CA ALA A 285 -9.59 -5.86 12.62
C ALA A 285 -8.61 -5.53 13.75
N SER A 286 -8.79 -6.19 14.90
CA SER A 286 -7.91 -6.01 16.05
C SER A 286 -6.50 -6.51 15.78
N ASN A 287 -5.54 -5.58 15.86
CA ASN A 287 -4.11 -5.88 15.81
C ASN A 287 -3.69 -6.73 14.58
N ALA A 288 -4.35 -6.54 13.43
CA ALA A 288 -4.07 -7.28 12.20
C ALA A 288 -2.67 -6.98 11.64
N LEU A 289 -2.13 -5.79 11.90
CA LEU A 289 -0.77 -5.40 11.51
C LEU A 289 0.25 -5.92 12.52
N ARG A 290 1.36 -6.48 12.02
CA ARG A 290 2.48 -6.94 12.84
C ARG A 290 3.81 -6.58 12.19
N THR A 291 4.81 -6.21 12.98
CA THR A 291 6.17 -6.07 12.45
C THR A 291 6.82 -7.44 12.27
N VAL A 292 7.51 -7.69 11.15
CA VAL A 292 8.11 -9.01 10.81
C VAL A 292 9.08 -9.49 11.89
N ASN A 293 9.80 -8.55 12.52
CA ASN A 293 10.75 -8.82 13.59
C ASN A 293 10.14 -8.67 15.00
N GLY A 294 8.88 -8.25 15.09
CA GLY A 294 8.18 -8.04 16.35
C GLY A 294 7.63 -9.33 16.93
N VAL A 295 7.84 -9.51 18.23
CA VAL A 295 7.25 -10.61 19.00
C VAL A 295 5.81 -10.25 19.41
N ASN A 296 5.48 -8.96 19.48
CA ASN A 296 4.26 -8.44 20.11
C ASN A 296 3.23 -7.82 19.13
N GLY A 297 3.27 -8.20 17.85
CA GLY A 297 2.23 -7.78 16.89
C GLY A 297 2.28 -6.29 16.55
N GLN A 298 1.11 -5.62 16.61
CA GLN A 298 0.94 -4.19 16.31
C GLN A 298 1.58 -3.27 17.37
N LYS A 299 1.85 -3.81 18.57
CA LYS A 299 2.54 -3.10 19.67
C LYS A 299 3.96 -2.67 19.37
N ASP A 300 4.51 -3.07 18.23
CA ASP A 300 5.83 -2.66 17.76
C ASP A 300 5.75 -1.54 16.70
N LEU A 301 4.54 -1.23 16.19
CA LEU A 301 4.30 -0.27 15.12
C LEU A 301 4.34 1.19 15.61
N THR A 302 5.08 2.01 14.88
CA THR A 302 5.02 3.48 14.93
C THR A 302 4.11 3.98 13.82
N LEU A 303 3.07 4.74 14.17
CA LEU A 303 2.31 5.55 13.24
C LEU A 303 2.90 6.96 13.25
N GLU A 304 3.51 7.38 12.15
CA GLU A 304 4.16 8.69 12.01
C GLU A 304 3.30 9.62 11.16
N VAL A 305 2.96 10.79 11.68
CA VAL A 305 2.28 11.83 10.91
C VAL A 305 3.31 12.77 10.30
N GLY A 306 3.24 12.97 8.98
CA GLY A 306 4.14 13.87 8.28
C GLY A 306 4.04 15.32 8.74
N SER A 307 5.13 16.08 8.57
CA SER A 307 5.17 17.53 8.90
C SER A 307 4.11 18.35 8.17
N GLY A 308 3.38 19.18 8.92
CA GLY A 308 2.30 20.03 8.41
C GLY A 308 1.16 19.26 7.74
N ARG A 309 0.98 17.97 8.10
CA ARG A 309 -0.05 17.12 7.49
C ARG A 309 -1.24 16.94 8.42
N THR A 310 -2.41 16.80 7.81
CA THR A 310 -3.63 16.36 8.48
C THR A 310 -3.99 14.97 7.96
N VAL A 311 -4.16 14.02 8.87
CA VAL A 311 -4.46 12.63 8.56
C VAL A 311 -5.54 12.11 9.49
N SER A 312 -6.16 10.98 9.14
CA SER A 312 -7.20 10.35 9.96
C SER A 312 -6.86 8.90 10.30
N LEU A 313 -7.17 8.48 11.52
CA LEU A 313 -7.17 7.12 12.01
C LEU A 313 -8.60 6.79 12.44
N VAL A 314 -9.18 5.73 11.88
CA VAL A 314 -10.52 5.26 12.23
C VAL A 314 -10.41 3.85 12.80
N LEU A 315 -10.99 3.62 13.96
CA LEU A 315 -11.01 2.32 14.61
C LEU A 315 -12.37 1.68 14.42
N GLY A 316 -12.39 0.48 13.84
CA GLY A 316 -13.56 -0.40 13.82
C GLY A 316 -13.43 -1.60 14.77
N ALA A 317 -12.28 -1.73 15.44
CA ALA A 317 -12.02 -2.73 16.48
C ALA A 317 -10.97 -2.21 17.46
N ASP A 318 -10.80 -2.90 18.59
CA ASP A 318 -9.77 -2.60 19.59
C ASP A 318 -8.38 -2.75 18.99
N ASN A 319 -7.55 -1.71 19.15
CA ASN A 319 -6.22 -1.65 18.54
C ASN A 319 -5.16 -1.10 19.49
N GLU A 320 -3.95 -1.63 19.34
CA GLU A 320 -2.79 -1.21 20.13
C GLU A 320 -1.64 -0.82 19.20
N VAL A 321 -0.94 0.27 19.50
CA VAL A 321 0.21 0.75 18.73
C VAL A 321 1.36 1.15 19.66
N ARG A 322 2.59 1.03 19.19
CA ARG A 322 3.77 1.40 20.01
C ARG A 322 3.87 2.90 20.15
N ILE A 323 3.94 3.58 19.01
CA ILE A 323 4.22 5.01 18.98
C ILE A 323 3.21 5.70 18.08
N LEU A 324 2.54 6.71 18.61
CA LEU A 324 1.94 7.76 17.80
C LEU A 324 2.93 8.91 17.73
N ASP A 325 3.55 9.11 16.56
CA ASP A 325 4.60 10.09 16.36
C ASP A 325 4.10 11.27 15.54
N GLN A 326 3.94 12.41 16.21
CA GLN A 326 3.66 13.70 15.61
C GLN A 326 4.94 14.55 15.58
N ASN A 327 6.03 13.96 15.09
CA ASN A 327 7.42 14.44 15.18
C ASN A 327 7.70 15.79 14.50
N ASN A 328 6.69 16.54 14.08
CA ASN A 328 6.87 17.74 13.30
C ASN A 328 5.77 18.77 13.55
N ALA A 329 6.19 20.03 13.47
CA ALA A 329 5.36 21.16 13.74
C ALA A 329 4.10 21.20 12.87
N THR A 330 2.95 21.54 13.48
CA THR A 330 1.64 21.75 12.82
C THR A 330 0.97 20.50 12.22
N SER A 331 1.43 19.30 12.59
CA SER A 331 0.74 18.05 12.20
C SER A 331 -0.58 17.87 12.97
N VAL A 332 -1.55 17.21 12.35
CA VAL A 332 -2.87 16.94 12.93
C VAL A 332 -3.26 15.49 12.67
N LEU A 333 -3.53 14.74 13.73
CA LEU A 333 -4.09 13.40 13.67
C LEU A 333 -5.55 13.44 14.15
N ASN A 334 -6.50 13.19 13.26
CA ASN A 334 -7.89 12.94 13.67
C ASN A 334 -8.05 11.45 13.99
N VAL A 335 -8.65 11.12 15.12
CA VAL A 335 -8.92 9.76 15.57
C VAL A 335 -10.42 9.60 15.78
N THR A 336 -11.01 8.63 15.12
CA THR A 336 -12.40 8.21 15.34
C THR A 336 -12.38 6.85 16.01
N LEU A 337 -12.92 6.76 17.23
CA LEU A 337 -12.89 5.56 18.06
C LEU A 337 -14.04 4.60 17.72
N ALA A 338 -15.20 5.12 17.35
CA ALA A 338 -16.43 4.37 17.11
C ALA A 338 -16.75 3.34 18.22
N GLY A 339 -16.49 3.71 19.48
CA GLY A 339 -16.69 2.85 20.66
C GLY A 339 -15.57 1.83 20.93
N ASN A 340 -14.47 1.85 20.17
CA ASN A 340 -13.35 0.90 20.32
C ASN A 340 -12.19 1.47 21.12
N ASN A 341 -11.43 0.58 21.76
CA ASN A 341 -10.27 0.93 22.56
C ASN A 341 -9.05 1.24 21.68
N LEU A 342 -8.34 2.32 22.04
CA LEU A 342 -7.02 2.64 21.52
C LEU A 342 -6.00 2.62 22.65
N THR A 343 -5.04 1.69 22.59
CA THR A 343 -3.88 1.70 23.49
C THR A 343 -2.62 2.13 22.76
N VAL A 344 -1.90 3.08 23.34
CA VAL A 344 -0.67 3.64 22.79
C VAL A 344 0.43 3.52 23.83
N ALA A 345 1.54 2.85 23.50
CA ALA A 345 2.64 2.73 24.46
C ALA A 345 3.37 4.07 24.66
N THR A 346 3.56 4.86 23.60
CA THR A 346 4.17 6.18 23.68
C THR A 346 3.54 7.14 22.67
N THR A 347 3.16 8.34 23.10
CA THR A 347 2.87 9.42 22.17
C THR A 347 4.05 10.37 22.15
N LYS A 348 4.55 10.70 20.95
CA LYS A 348 5.59 11.70 20.73
C LYS A 348 4.98 12.90 20.04
N VAL A 349 5.25 14.08 20.57
CA VAL A 349 4.80 15.33 19.96
C VAL A 349 6.00 16.28 19.90
N ASP A 350 6.28 16.81 18.71
CA ASP A 350 7.35 17.80 18.52
C ASP A 350 6.72 19.21 18.38
N GLY A 351 7.45 20.22 18.84
CA GLY A 351 7.03 21.62 18.79
C GLY A 351 7.78 22.49 19.81
N THR A 352 8.42 23.56 19.34
CA THR A 352 9.13 24.53 20.19
C THR A 352 8.23 25.65 20.73
N GLY A 353 6.93 25.65 20.38
CA GLY A 353 5.92 26.61 20.82
C GLY A 353 4.50 26.10 20.66
N MET A 354 3.53 26.79 21.28
CA MET A 354 2.12 26.34 21.32
C MET A 354 1.44 26.29 19.94
N ASP A 355 1.85 27.14 18.99
CA ASP A 355 1.26 27.23 17.64
C ASP A 355 1.94 26.30 16.63
N THR A 356 3.06 25.69 17.01
CA THR A 356 3.89 24.85 16.14
C THR A 356 3.88 23.40 16.59
N LYS A 357 2.89 22.96 17.38
CA LYS A 357 2.80 21.58 17.86
C LYS A 357 1.97 20.67 16.97
N GLY A 358 2.22 19.37 17.08
CA GLY A 358 1.28 18.34 16.63
C GLY A 358 0.03 18.28 17.54
N ILE A 359 -1.14 17.99 16.98
CA ILE A 359 -2.40 17.85 17.73
C ILE A 359 -3.13 16.55 17.34
N VAL A 360 -3.54 15.77 18.34
CA VAL A 360 -4.48 14.66 18.15
C VAL A 360 -5.90 15.10 18.51
N TYR A 361 -6.83 15.04 17.55
CA TYR A 361 -8.25 15.24 17.78
C TYR A 361 -8.97 13.90 17.85
N PHE A 362 -9.68 13.63 18.95
CA PHE A 362 -10.59 12.51 19.07
C PHE A 362 -12.00 12.98 18.74
N THR A 363 -12.50 12.61 17.56
CA THR A 363 -13.74 13.17 16.99
C THR A 363 -15.00 12.78 17.75
N ASP A 364 -14.95 11.64 18.44
CA ASP A 364 -16.03 10.96 19.16
C ASP A 364 -15.48 10.38 20.47
N PHE A 365 -14.75 11.20 21.22
CA PHE A 365 -14.11 10.79 22.47
C PHE A 365 -15.14 10.29 23.51
N GLU A 366 -14.84 9.14 24.11
CA GLU A 366 -15.51 8.62 25.30
C GLU A 366 -14.46 8.25 26.37
N GLU A 367 -14.79 8.49 27.64
CA GLU A 367 -13.87 8.20 28.74
C GLU A 367 -13.57 6.70 28.85
N GLY A 368 -12.32 6.37 29.13
CA GLY A 368 -11.88 4.99 29.30
C GLY A 368 -11.54 4.24 28.01
N LEU A 369 -11.75 4.83 26.83
CA LEU A 369 -11.42 4.17 25.55
C LEU A 369 -9.98 4.44 25.08
N VAL A 370 -9.34 5.51 25.55
CA VAL A 370 -7.98 5.87 25.11
C VAL A 370 -6.99 5.75 26.26
N LYS A 371 -6.06 4.82 26.14
CA LYS A 371 -4.96 4.61 27.08
C LYS A 371 -3.62 4.95 26.44
N ILE A 372 -2.83 5.79 27.09
CA ILE A 372 -1.49 6.19 26.68
C ILE A 372 -0.53 5.91 27.83
N ASP A 373 0.36 4.93 27.68
CA ASP A 373 1.25 4.53 28.78
C ASP A 373 2.30 5.61 29.12
N MET A 374 2.78 6.32 28.10
CA MET A 374 3.76 7.40 28.21
C MET A 374 3.51 8.50 27.18
N VAL A 375 3.67 9.75 27.60
CA VAL A 375 3.83 10.91 26.70
C VAL A 375 5.29 11.34 26.76
N ASP A 376 5.96 11.35 25.61
CA ASP A 376 7.35 11.85 25.49
C ASP A 376 7.30 13.36 25.26
N ASP A 377 7.67 14.11 26.29
CA ASP A 377 7.66 15.57 26.36
C ASP A 377 9.05 16.19 26.21
N SER A 378 10.09 15.38 25.95
CA SER A 378 11.50 15.80 25.95
C SER A 378 11.85 16.91 24.94
N LYS A 379 10.98 17.16 23.97
CA LYS A 379 11.14 18.21 22.94
C LYS A 379 10.26 19.45 23.16
N ILE A 380 9.50 19.48 24.24
CA ILE A 380 8.58 20.58 24.57
C ILE A 380 9.33 21.59 25.44
N SER A 381 9.32 22.86 25.03
CA SER A 381 10.00 23.95 25.73
C SER A 381 9.25 24.51 26.95
N ASP A 382 7.97 24.16 27.12
CA ASP A 382 7.09 24.61 28.21
C ASP A 382 6.19 23.46 28.70
N GLU A 383 6.70 22.68 29.66
CA GLU A 383 6.15 21.38 30.11
C GLU A 383 4.75 21.48 30.74
N THR A 384 4.45 22.56 31.46
CA THR A 384 3.23 22.66 32.30
C THR A 384 1.95 22.97 31.51
N THR A 385 2.05 23.61 30.34
CA THR A 385 0.88 24.02 29.53
C THR A 385 0.60 23.07 28.35
N TYR A 386 1.47 22.10 28.09
CA TYR A 386 1.42 21.33 26.85
C TYR A 386 0.70 19.99 26.95
N LEU A 387 0.85 19.24 28.05
CA LEU A 387 0.14 17.97 28.26
C LEU A 387 -1.39 18.13 28.19
N THR A 388 -1.88 19.35 28.45
CA THR A 388 -3.30 19.71 28.40
C THR A 388 -3.80 20.13 27.02
N THR A 389 -2.92 20.32 26.03
CA THR A 389 -3.28 20.98 24.77
C THR A 389 -2.91 20.21 23.50
N CYS A 390 -2.21 19.08 23.60
CA CYS A 390 -1.90 18.20 22.46
C CYS A 390 -3.02 17.19 22.15
N PHE A 391 -3.90 16.92 23.11
CA PHE A 391 -5.08 16.08 22.94
C PHE A 391 -6.35 16.92 23.02
N LYS A 392 -7.24 16.74 22.05
CA LYS A 392 -8.49 17.46 21.93
C LYS A 392 -9.64 16.49 21.71
N GLY A 393 -10.77 16.72 22.36
CA GLY A 393 -12.03 16.03 22.08
C GLY A 393 -12.91 16.90 21.17
N GLY A 394 -13.63 16.27 20.25
CA GLY A 394 -14.52 16.96 19.31
C GLY A 394 -13.87 17.27 17.96
N THR A 395 -14.35 18.31 17.29
CA THR A 395 -13.90 18.69 15.94
C THR A 395 -13.00 19.92 16.00
N LYS A 396 -12.31 20.23 14.90
CA LYS A 396 -11.50 21.44 14.80
C LYS A 396 -12.29 22.71 15.13
N ASP A 397 -13.56 22.77 14.75
CA ASP A 397 -14.43 23.95 14.91
C ASP A 397 -15.17 23.99 16.27
N SER A 398 -15.19 22.87 16.99
CA SER A 398 -15.77 22.75 18.33
C SER A 398 -15.02 21.66 19.07
N ASN A 399 -14.01 22.07 19.84
CA ASN A 399 -13.17 21.19 20.63
C ASN A 399 -13.15 21.57 22.11
N PHE A 400 -12.78 20.59 22.92
CA PHE A 400 -12.44 20.71 24.32
C PHE A 400 -11.10 20.03 24.60
N ASP A 401 -10.44 20.44 25.67
CA ASP A 401 -9.17 19.86 26.09
C ASP A 401 -9.36 18.47 26.67
N LEU A 402 -8.43 17.56 26.35
CA LEU A 402 -8.33 16.26 26.99
C LEU A 402 -7.07 16.19 27.83
N TYR A 403 -7.20 15.58 29.00
CA TYR A 403 -6.14 15.51 29.99
C TYR A 403 -5.65 14.07 30.13
N TRP A 404 -4.34 13.88 29.95
CA TRP A 404 -3.69 12.60 30.21
C TRP A 404 -3.47 12.42 31.72
N ASN A 405 -4.03 11.37 32.29
CA ASN A 405 -3.81 11.03 33.69
C ASN A 405 -2.57 10.13 33.83
N PRO A 406 -1.48 10.57 34.48
CA PRO A 406 -0.25 9.79 34.58
C PRO A 406 -0.36 8.57 35.51
N GLU A 407 -1.36 8.51 36.39
CA GLU A 407 -1.59 7.38 37.31
C GLU A 407 -2.39 6.28 36.62
N THR A 408 -3.51 6.63 35.98
CA THR A 408 -4.40 5.65 35.32
C THR A 408 -4.00 5.35 33.88
N LYS A 409 -3.21 6.24 33.27
CA LYS A 409 -2.80 6.23 31.85
C LYS A 409 -3.92 6.52 30.86
N TYR A 410 -5.13 6.85 31.30
CA TYR A 410 -6.24 7.18 30.42
C TYR A 410 -6.32 8.68 30.11
N LEU A 411 -6.85 9.00 28.95
CA LEU A 411 -7.35 10.36 28.67
C LEU A 411 -8.70 10.58 29.35
N THR A 412 -8.93 11.82 29.79
CA THR A 412 -10.16 12.26 30.48
C THR A 412 -10.60 13.62 29.97
N ALA A 413 -11.90 13.89 29.99
CA ALA A 413 -12.44 15.19 29.59
C ALA A 413 -12.38 16.23 30.72
N THR A 414 -12.23 15.78 31.96
CA THR A 414 -12.08 16.64 33.14
C THR A 414 -10.62 16.77 33.53
N ALA A 415 -10.19 17.99 33.83
CA ALA A 415 -8.87 18.22 34.41
C ALA A 415 -8.69 17.39 35.69
N VAL A 416 -7.61 16.62 35.77
CA VAL A 416 -7.25 15.88 36.97
C VAL A 416 -6.64 16.91 37.95
N PRO A 417 -7.28 17.19 39.10
CA PRO A 417 -6.78 18.21 40.02
C PRO A 417 -5.41 17.80 40.56
N GLU A 418 -4.49 18.75 40.65
CA GLU A 418 -3.14 18.45 41.13
C GLU A 418 -3.19 17.96 42.59
N PRO A 419 -2.27 17.09 43.03
CA PRO A 419 -2.20 16.64 44.42
C PRO A 419 -2.16 17.81 45.43
N ALA A 420 -1.59 18.95 45.04
CA ALA A 420 -1.56 20.17 45.83
C ALA A 420 -2.96 20.80 46.03
N GLU A 421 -3.82 20.75 45.02
CA GLU A 421 -5.19 21.27 45.11
C GLU A 421 -6.03 20.40 46.06
N TRP A 422 -5.87 19.08 46.00
CA TRP A 422 -6.46 18.17 46.98
C TRP A 422 -5.92 18.42 48.39
N ALA A 423 -4.62 18.68 48.54
CA ALA A 423 -4.02 19.01 49.83
C ALA A 423 -4.55 20.32 50.42
N VAL A 424 -4.84 21.32 49.59
CA VAL A 424 -5.46 22.59 50.03
C VAL A 424 -6.90 22.37 50.48
N VAL A 425 -7.69 21.60 49.73
CA VAL A 425 -9.08 21.27 50.11
C VAL A 425 -9.11 20.46 51.40
N LEU A 426 -8.27 19.43 51.52
CA LEU A 426 -8.16 18.60 52.72
C LEU A 426 -7.60 19.39 53.91
N GLY A 427 -6.63 20.29 53.67
CA GLY A 427 -6.10 21.20 54.68
C GLY A 427 -7.16 22.18 55.19
N ALA A 428 -7.96 22.75 54.30
CA ALA A 428 -9.07 23.64 54.65
C ALA A 428 -10.15 22.91 55.47
N LEU A 429 -10.50 21.68 55.07
CA LEU A 429 -11.43 20.83 55.82
C LEU A 429 -10.89 20.47 57.21
N ALA A 430 -9.61 20.15 57.33
CA ALA A 430 -8.96 19.87 58.61
C ALA A 430 -9.01 21.08 59.55
N ILE A 431 -8.78 22.30 59.03
CA ILE A 431 -8.90 23.54 59.80
C ILE A 431 -10.35 23.78 60.22
N ALA A 432 -11.33 23.56 59.34
CA ALA A 432 -12.75 23.70 59.65
C ALA A 432 -13.20 22.74 60.78
N PHE A 433 -12.80 21.46 60.72
CA PHE A 433 -13.06 20.49 61.78
C PHE A 433 -12.38 20.86 63.11
N ALA A 434 -11.15 21.39 63.06
CA ALA A 434 -10.47 21.88 64.26
C ALA A 434 -11.21 23.06 64.91
N PHE A 435 -11.76 23.97 64.11
CA PHE A 435 -12.59 25.07 64.61
C PHE A 435 -13.93 24.60 65.19
N MET A 436 -14.64 23.70 64.53
CA MET A 436 -15.90 23.13 65.05
C MET A 436 -15.68 22.41 66.39
N ARG A 437 -14.63 21.58 66.50
CA ARG A 437 -14.28 20.89 67.74
C ARG A 437 -13.98 21.86 68.89
N ARG A 438 -13.44 23.03 68.58
CA ARG A 438 -13.16 24.09 69.57
C ARG A 438 -14.42 24.84 69.99
N GLN A 439 -15.42 24.95 69.12
CA GLN A 439 -16.71 25.54 69.44
C GLN A 439 -17.61 24.60 70.25
N THR A 440 -17.61 23.29 69.98
CA THR A 440 -18.40 22.29 70.74
C THR A 440 -17.80 21.91 72.10
N ARG A 441 -16.64 22.47 72.47
CA ARG A 441 -15.99 22.30 73.79
C ARG A 441 -16.17 23.51 74.72
N LYS A 442 -16.93 24.51 74.29
CA LYS A 442 -17.56 25.49 75.19
C LYS A 442 -18.96 25.00 75.53
#